data_AF-A0A8S3CV98-F1
#
_entry.id   AF-A0A8S3CV98-F1
#
_cell.length_a   1.000
_cell.length_b   1.000
_cell.length_c   1.000
_cell.angle_alpha   90.00
_cell.angle_beta   90.00
_cell.angle_gamma   90.00
#
_symmetry.space_group_name_H-M   'P 1'
#
loop_
_entity.id
_entity.type
_entity.pdbx_description
1 polymer ?
#
loop_
_entity_poly.entity_id
_entity_poly.type
_entity_poly.pdbx_seq_one_letter_code
_entity_poly.pdbx_strand_id
1 'polypeptide(L)'
;YKGNLSYEARQSVKQSKDDDIILNKHNVEKLIDNFRLALKHAGSLDFDDPGALENETYKTITGLDRDHFNDLLDKLTTMRNFRLRSVLVALAIFLAKIRRALSNRVIACVFRLASKRSVSRICHQVRVALMQDFVPYHVGFQHASRETILAQHQTTVATELLTNGRDQVVLITDGTYFFCQKSSNNEFQRRTYSQHKHRHLVKPMIITASVSIWESSEFHQKIFTDK
;
A
#
# COMPACT_ATOMS: atom_id res chain seq x y z
N TYR A 1 2.71 26.41 -12.26
CA TYR A 1 1.62 25.55 -12.73
C TYR A 1 0.71 26.33 -13.69
N LYS A 2 1.00 26.27 -15.00
CA LYS A 2 0.03 26.64 -16.04
C LYS A 2 -0.52 25.30 -16.55
N GLY A 3 -1.69 24.90 -16.07
CA GLY A 3 -2.37 23.71 -16.59
C GLY A 3 -2.80 23.99 -18.02
N ASN A 4 -2.01 23.55 -18.99
CA ASN A 4 -2.43 23.62 -20.39
C ASN A 4 -3.44 22.49 -20.62
N LEU A 5 -4.65 22.86 -21.01
CA LEU A 5 -5.67 21.92 -21.52
C LEU A 5 -5.04 20.99 -22.57
N SER A 6 -5.25 19.68 -22.42
CA SER A 6 -4.77 18.68 -23.38
C SER A 6 -5.36 18.93 -24.77
N TYR A 7 -4.65 18.50 -25.82
CA TYR A 7 -5.07 18.71 -27.21
C TYR A 7 -6.47 18.15 -27.50
N GLU A 8 -6.78 16.99 -26.93
CA GLU A 8 -8.08 16.31 -27.05
C GLU A 8 -9.20 17.07 -26.31
N ALA A 9 -8.89 17.67 -25.15
CA ALA A 9 -9.83 18.51 -24.42
C ALA A 9 -10.14 19.82 -25.17
N ARG A 10 -9.20 20.34 -25.96
CA ARG A 10 -9.43 21.54 -26.79
C ARG A 10 -10.32 21.26 -28.00
N GLN A 11 -10.23 20.07 -28.59
CA GLN A 11 -11.05 19.71 -29.75
C GLN A 11 -12.50 19.31 -29.40
N SER A 12 -12.75 18.88 -28.15
CA SER A 12 -14.09 18.52 -27.69
C SER A 12 -14.95 19.72 -27.28
N VAL A 13 -14.34 20.89 -27.07
CA VAL A 13 -15.08 22.15 -26.85
C VAL A 13 -15.60 22.65 -28.20
N LYS A 14 -16.87 22.38 -28.48
CA LYS A 14 -17.57 22.98 -29.63
C LYS A 14 -17.56 24.51 -29.46
N GLN A 15 -17.02 25.23 -30.43
CA GLN A 15 -17.19 26.69 -30.48
C GLN A 15 -18.68 27.01 -30.52
N SER A 16 -19.13 27.89 -29.61
CA SER A 16 -20.45 28.49 -29.67
C SER A 16 -20.64 29.15 -31.02
N LYS A 17 -21.79 28.92 -31.68
CA LYS A 17 -22.15 29.59 -32.94
C LYS A 17 -22.71 31.00 -32.72
N ASP A 18 -22.91 31.39 -31.48
CA ASP A 18 -23.33 32.73 -31.10
C ASP A 18 -22.10 33.53 -30.66
N ASP A 19 -21.76 34.55 -31.44
CA ASP A 19 -20.65 35.48 -31.17
C ASP A 19 -20.94 36.42 -29.98
N ASP A 20 -22.22 36.56 -29.58
CA ASP A 20 -22.67 37.40 -28.47
C ASP A 20 -23.26 36.56 -27.33
N ILE A 21 -22.40 35.97 -26.50
CA ILE A 21 -22.84 35.40 -25.23
C ILE A 21 -23.13 36.57 -24.28
N ILE A 22 -24.38 37.03 -24.24
CA ILE A 22 -24.85 37.98 -23.22
C ILE A 22 -24.89 37.24 -21.88
N LEU A 23 -23.78 37.26 -21.15
CA LEU A 23 -23.68 36.73 -19.81
C LEU A 23 -24.51 37.59 -18.86
N ASN A 24 -25.68 37.10 -18.45
CA ASN A 24 -26.47 37.78 -17.42
C ASN A 24 -25.86 37.54 -16.03
N LYS A 25 -26.24 38.37 -15.06
CA LYS A 25 -25.76 38.29 -13.67
C LYS A 25 -25.85 36.87 -13.08
N HIS A 26 -26.94 36.16 -13.37
CA HIS A 26 -27.15 34.79 -12.91
C HIS A 26 -26.16 33.80 -13.54
N ASN A 27 -25.82 33.96 -14.83
CA ASN A 27 -24.83 33.13 -15.50
C ASN A 27 -23.42 33.36 -14.93
N VAL A 28 -23.09 34.61 -14.62
CA VAL A 28 -21.81 34.95 -13.97
C VAL A 28 -21.75 34.38 -12.56
N GLU A 29 -22.81 34.51 -11.76
CA GLU A 29 -22.91 33.91 -10.42
C GLU A 29 -22.75 32.39 -10.47
N LYS A 30 -23.47 31.72 -11.38
CA LYS A 30 -23.38 30.27 -11.57
C LYS A 30 -21.99 29.83 -12.04
N LEU A 31 -21.36 30.60 -12.92
CA LEU A 31 -19.99 30.34 -13.37
C LEU A 31 -18.99 30.47 -12.21
N ILE A 32 -19.10 31.52 -11.41
CA ILE A 32 -18.26 31.73 -10.21
C ILE A 32 -18.47 30.61 -9.20
N ASP A 33 -19.70 30.17 -8.97
CA ASP A 33 -19.99 29.06 -8.05
C ASP A 33 -19.45 27.73 -8.58
N ASN A 34 -19.55 27.48 -9.89
CA ASN A 34 -18.92 26.33 -10.53
C ASN A 34 -17.39 26.39 -10.45
N PHE A 35 -16.78 27.56 -10.66
CA PHE A 35 -15.33 27.74 -10.48
C PHE A 35 -14.92 27.54 -9.02
N ARG A 36 -15.69 28.03 -8.05
CA ARG A 36 -15.44 27.80 -6.62
C ARG A 36 -15.58 26.33 -6.27
N LEU A 37 -16.54 25.62 -6.86
CA LEU A 37 -16.70 24.18 -6.70
C LEU A 37 -15.49 23.45 -7.30
N ALA A 38 -15.12 23.75 -8.54
CA ALA A 38 -13.97 23.17 -9.21
C ALA A 38 -12.65 23.46 -8.46
N LEU A 39 -12.44 24.68 -7.97
CA LEU A 39 -11.28 25.07 -7.16
C LEU A 39 -11.29 24.41 -5.78
N LYS A 40 -12.48 24.18 -5.19
CA LYS A 40 -12.58 23.30 -4.04
C LYS A 40 -12.00 21.94 -4.43
N HIS A 41 -12.30 21.35 -5.58
CA HIS A 41 -11.74 20.04 -5.97
C HIS A 41 -10.28 20.06 -6.49
N ALA A 42 -9.79 21.17 -7.02
CA ALA A 42 -8.50 21.32 -7.73
C ALA A 42 -7.20 21.15 -6.91
N GLY A 43 -7.30 20.73 -5.65
CA GLY A 43 -6.15 20.36 -4.80
C GLY A 43 -6.41 19.11 -3.97
N SER A 44 -7.47 18.36 -4.30
CA SER A 44 -7.80 17.10 -3.67
C SER A 44 -7.05 15.97 -4.35
N LEU A 45 -6.64 14.96 -3.59
CA LEU A 45 -6.33 13.66 -4.15
C LEU A 45 -7.64 13.02 -4.59
N ASP A 46 -8.07 13.32 -5.82
CA ASP A 46 -9.26 12.71 -6.39
C ASP A 46 -8.88 11.41 -7.06
N PHE A 47 -9.13 10.32 -6.34
CA PHE A 47 -8.90 8.98 -6.84
C PHE A 47 -10.14 8.43 -7.57
N ASP A 48 -11.30 9.10 -7.51
CA ASP A 48 -12.52 8.69 -8.22
C ASP A 48 -12.51 9.15 -9.70
N ASP A 49 -11.70 10.15 -10.05
CA ASP A 49 -11.46 10.58 -11.43
C ASP A 49 -10.16 9.95 -11.99
N PRO A 50 -10.24 9.04 -12.99
CA PRO A 50 -9.08 8.38 -13.60
C PRO A 50 -8.05 9.34 -14.22
N GLY A 51 -8.50 10.53 -14.63
CA GLY A 51 -7.66 11.57 -15.24
C GLY A 51 -7.04 12.56 -14.26
N ALA A 52 -7.47 12.57 -12.99
CA ALA A 52 -7.08 13.59 -12.03
C ALA A 52 -5.66 13.44 -11.47
N LEU A 53 -5.08 12.23 -11.50
CA LEU A 53 -3.79 11.93 -10.88
C LEU A 53 -2.85 11.21 -11.84
N GLU A 54 -1.65 11.74 -12.05
CA GLU A 54 -0.58 11.08 -12.80
C GLU A 54 -0.06 9.80 -12.11
N ASN A 55 0.54 8.89 -12.86
CA ASN A 55 1.06 7.61 -12.32
C ASN A 55 2.13 7.83 -11.22
N GLU A 56 3.02 8.81 -11.39
CA GLU A 56 4.01 9.18 -10.38
C GLU A 56 3.36 9.67 -9.07
N THR A 57 2.21 10.33 -9.19
CA THR A 57 1.44 10.78 -8.02
C THR A 57 0.80 9.58 -7.30
N TYR A 58 0.24 8.62 -8.04
CA TYR A 58 -0.24 7.34 -7.50
C TYR A 58 0.85 6.62 -6.70
N LYS A 59 2.04 6.44 -7.29
CA LYS A 59 3.18 5.78 -6.67
C LYS A 59 3.69 6.53 -5.45
N THR A 60 3.75 7.86 -5.52
CA THR A 60 4.19 8.71 -4.40
C THR A 60 3.27 8.63 -3.19
N ILE A 61 1.96 8.50 -3.42
CA ILE A 61 0.96 8.48 -2.34
C ILE A 61 0.79 7.06 -1.79
N THR A 62 0.54 6.10 -2.66
CA THR A 62 0.12 4.74 -2.28
C THR A 62 1.31 3.77 -2.20
N GLY A 63 2.41 4.08 -2.88
CA GLY A 63 3.54 3.15 -3.06
C GLY A 63 3.39 2.19 -4.23
N LEU A 64 2.26 2.22 -4.94
CA LEU A 64 1.97 1.36 -6.10
C LEU A 64 1.78 2.21 -7.35
N ASP A 65 2.26 1.67 -8.48
CA ASP A 65 1.90 2.19 -9.80
C ASP A 65 0.41 1.89 -10.06
N ARG A 66 -0.21 2.63 -10.98
CA ARG A 66 -1.65 2.56 -11.26
C ARG A 66 -2.12 1.15 -11.61
N ASP A 67 -1.35 0.41 -12.40
CA ASP A 67 -1.71 -0.96 -12.80
C ASP A 67 -1.71 -1.93 -11.61
N HIS A 68 -0.66 -1.88 -10.77
CA HIS A 68 -0.60 -2.69 -9.54
C HIS A 68 -1.67 -2.29 -8.53
N PHE A 69 -2.01 -1.00 -8.46
CA PHE A 69 -3.10 -0.53 -7.62
C PHE A 69 -4.46 -1.09 -8.07
N ASN A 70 -4.72 -1.08 -9.39
CA ASN A 70 -5.93 -1.65 -9.95
C ASN A 70 -6.00 -3.18 -9.79
N ASP A 71 -4.89 -3.88 -9.99
CA ASP A 71 -4.83 -5.34 -9.70
C ASP A 71 -5.15 -5.63 -8.24
N LEU A 72 -4.62 -4.83 -7.29
CA LEU A 72 -4.99 -4.96 -5.87
C LEU A 72 -6.49 -4.72 -5.64
N LEU A 73 -7.03 -3.68 -6.27
CA LEU A 73 -8.42 -3.26 -6.13
C LEU A 73 -9.36 -4.37 -6.61
N ASP A 74 -9.04 -5.01 -7.74
CA ASP A 74 -9.82 -6.09 -8.33
C ASP A 74 -9.87 -7.33 -7.43
N LYS A 75 -8.87 -7.54 -6.56
CA LYS A 75 -8.90 -8.63 -5.57
C LYS A 75 -9.84 -8.36 -4.40
N LEU A 76 -10.22 -7.12 -4.10
CA LEU A 76 -11.02 -6.76 -2.91
C LEU A 76 -12.52 -6.99 -3.12
N THR A 77 -12.92 -8.24 -3.37
CA THR A 77 -14.30 -8.63 -3.71
C THR A 77 -15.30 -8.51 -2.56
N THR A 78 -14.85 -8.61 -1.29
CA THR A 78 -15.74 -8.53 -0.12
C THR A 78 -16.05 -7.11 0.31
N MET A 79 -15.26 -6.14 -0.15
CA MET A 79 -15.44 -4.74 0.21
C MET A 79 -16.50 -4.10 -0.69
N ARG A 80 -17.53 -3.49 -0.07
CA ARG A 80 -18.59 -2.78 -0.79
C ARG A 80 -18.35 -1.28 -0.79
N ASN A 81 -18.76 -0.61 -1.87
CA ASN A 81 -18.81 0.85 -1.94
C ASN A 81 -19.69 1.41 -0.81
N PHE A 82 -19.25 2.51 -0.21
CA PHE A 82 -20.01 3.21 0.82
C PHE A 82 -20.61 4.50 0.26
N ARG A 83 -21.72 4.99 0.84
CA ARG A 83 -22.44 6.19 0.38
C ARG A 83 -21.60 7.46 0.25
N LEU A 84 -20.42 7.50 0.86
CA LEU A 84 -19.53 8.66 0.86
C LEU A 84 -18.23 8.44 0.10
N ARG A 85 -17.84 7.19 -0.22
CA ARG A 85 -16.54 6.83 -0.84
C ARG A 85 -16.58 5.48 -1.54
N SER A 86 -15.87 5.40 -2.66
CA SER A 86 -15.57 4.16 -3.36
C SER A 86 -14.58 3.28 -2.59
N VAL A 87 -14.57 1.97 -2.92
CA VAL A 87 -13.52 1.03 -2.47
C VAL A 87 -12.13 1.53 -2.86
N LEU A 88 -12.04 2.14 -4.05
CA LEU A 88 -10.84 2.75 -4.62
C LEU A 88 -10.24 3.82 -3.67
N VAL A 89 -11.01 4.83 -3.27
CA VAL A 89 -10.55 5.87 -2.33
C VAL A 89 -10.21 5.27 -0.97
N ALA A 90 -10.97 4.28 -0.49
CA ALA A 90 -10.70 3.63 0.78
C ALA A 90 -9.35 2.91 0.78
N LEU A 91 -9.04 2.17 -0.29
CA LEU A 91 -7.74 1.52 -0.50
C LEU A 91 -6.61 2.55 -0.58
N ALA A 92 -6.80 3.64 -1.33
CA ALA A 92 -5.81 4.72 -1.43
C ALA A 92 -5.50 5.35 -0.06
N ILE A 93 -6.52 5.62 0.77
CA ILE A 93 -6.36 6.12 2.14
C ILE A 93 -5.53 5.15 2.99
N PHE A 94 -5.85 3.85 2.91
CA PHE A 94 -5.13 2.82 3.66
C PHE A 94 -3.66 2.73 3.25
N LEU A 95 -3.39 2.66 1.93
CA LEU A 95 -2.04 2.59 1.39
C LEU A 95 -1.23 3.86 1.73
N ALA A 96 -1.82 5.04 1.60
CA ALA A 96 -1.17 6.30 2.00
C ALA A 96 -0.81 6.33 3.50
N LYS A 97 -1.69 5.79 4.35
CA LYS A 97 -1.47 5.72 5.79
C LYS A 97 -0.29 4.83 6.16
N ILE A 98 -0.17 3.65 5.53
CA ILE A 98 0.94 2.71 5.79
C ILE A 98 2.24 3.21 5.18
N ARG A 99 2.20 3.82 3.98
CA ARG A 99 3.39 4.26 3.25
C ARG A 99 4.08 5.46 3.89
N ARG A 100 3.29 6.42 4.39
CA ARG A 100 3.79 7.73 4.86
C ARG A 100 3.78 7.90 6.38
N ALA A 101 3.27 6.91 7.12
CA ALA A 101 3.15 6.92 8.58
C ALA A 101 2.45 8.17 9.17
N LEU A 102 1.63 8.88 8.37
CA LEU A 102 0.99 10.14 8.77
C LEU A 102 -0.08 9.92 9.83
N SER A 103 -0.36 10.92 10.68
CA SER A 103 -1.43 10.81 11.67
C SER A 103 -2.82 10.75 11.00
N ASN A 104 -3.80 10.13 11.67
CA ASN A 104 -5.19 10.11 11.15
C ASN A 104 -5.79 11.51 10.99
N ARG A 105 -5.28 12.53 11.69
CA ARG A 105 -5.71 13.92 11.51
C ARG A 105 -5.21 14.48 10.18
N VAL A 106 -3.94 14.23 9.84
CA VAL A 106 -3.35 14.67 8.58
C VAL A 106 -4.01 13.97 7.40
N ILE A 107 -4.18 12.65 7.46
CA ILE A 107 -4.89 11.90 6.41
C ILE A 107 -6.34 12.39 6.24
N ALA A 108 -7.03 12.69 7.34
CA ALA A 108 -8.38 13.25 7.27
C ALA A 108 -8.39 14.63 6.57
N CYS A 109 -7.37 15.47 6.79
CA CYS A 109 -7.24 16.76 6.10
C CYS A 109 -6.98 16.58 4.61
N VAL A 110 -5.97 15.77 4.25
CA VAL A 110 -5.53 15.56 2.86
C VAL A 110 -6.65 14.95 2.00
N PHE A 111 -7.36 13.96 2.51
CA PHE A 111 -8.46 13.30 1.80
C PHE A 111 -9.84 13.91 2.12
N ARG A 112 -9.89 15.02 2.88
CA ARG A 112 -11.12 15.78 3.19
C ARG A 112 -12.21 14.94 3.85
N LEU A 113 -11.80 14.14 4.82
CA LEU A 113 -12.72 13.36 5.63
C LEU A 113 -13.21 14.19 6.81
N ALA A 114 -14.50 14.06 7.14
CA ALA A 114 -15.12 14.76 8.26
C ALA A 114 -14.42 14.53 9.63
N SER A 115 -13.70 13.41 9.83
CA SER A 115 -13.01 13.16 11.09
C SER A 115 -11.84 12.17 11.00
N LYS A 116 -10.92 12.24 11.98
CA LYS A 116 -9.88 11.23 12.22
C LYS A 116 -10.43 9.83 12.51
N ARG A 117 -11.66 9.74 13.05
CA ARG A 117 -12.35 8.47 13.33
C ARG A 117 -12.73 7.77 12.03
N SER A 118 -13.12 8.53 11.01
CA SER A 118 -13.42 8.01 9.68
C SER A 118 -12.20 7.31 9.05
N VAL A 119 -11.00 7.90 9.19
CA VAL A 119 -9.73 7.25 8.75
C VAL A 119 -9.55 5.90 9.43
N SER A 120 -9.69 5.87 10.77
CA SER A 120 -9.51 4.63 11.53
C SER A 120 -10.48 3.53 11.10
N ARG A 121 -11.75 3.87 10.86
CA ARG A 121 -12.76 2.93 10.36
C ARG A 121 -12.41 2.40 8.97
N ILE A 122 -11.98 3.28 8.07
CA ILE A 122 -11.59 2.90 6.70
C ILE A 122 -10.40 1.95 6.75
N CYS A 123 -9.34 2.31 7.49
CA CYS A 123 -8.17 1.46 7.62
C CYS A 123 -8.53 0.08 8.20
N HIS A 124 -9.45 0.03 9.16
CA HIS A 124 -9.91 -1.24 9.71
C HIS A 124 -10.65 -2.08 8.65
N GLN A 125 -11.57 -1.49 7.89
CA GLN A 125 -12.34 -2.18 6.85
C GLN A 125 -11.45 -2.71 5.73
N VAL A 126 -10.55 -1.88 5.20
CA VAL A 126 -9.61 -2.28 4.15
C VAL A 126 -8.71 -3.41 4.64
N ARG A 127 -8.21 -3.32 5.89
CA ARG A 127 -7.40 -4.39 6.48
C ARG A 127 -8.17 -5.71 6.56
N VAL A 128 -9.43 -5.69 7.00
CA VAL A 128 -10.25 -6.92 7.07
C VAL A 128 -10.45 -7.51 5.69
N ALA A 129 -10.80 -6.69 4.69
CA ALA A 129 -10.97 -7.15 3.32
C ALA A 129 -9.66 -7.73 2.73
N LEU A 130 -8.52 -7.06 2.93
CA LEU A 130 -7.21 -7.57 2.50
C LEU A 130 -6.87 -8.92 3.15
N MET A 131 -7.16 -9.09 4.45
CA MET A 131 -6.92 -10.34 5.16
C MET A 131 -7.81 -11.50 4.69
N GLN A 132 -8.96 -11.19 4.09
CA GLN A 132 -9.89 -12.18 3.58
C GLN A 132 -9.63 -12.52 2.11
N ASP A 133 -9.38 -11.50 1.29
CA ASP A 133 -9.43 -11.64 -0.17
C ASP A 133 -8.05 -11.66 -0.83
N PHE A 134 -7.04 -11.07 -0.20
CA PHE A 134 -5.73 -10.89 -0.82
C PHE A 134 -4.63 -11.69 -0.12
N VAL A 135 -4.42 -11.43 1.17
CA VAL A 135 -3.28 -11.95 1.95
C VAL A 135 -3.20 -13.49 1.97
N PRO A 136 -4.31 -14.25 2.08
CA PRO A 136 -4.22 -15.71 2.09
C PRO A 136 -3.73 -16.31 0.76
N TYR A 137 -3.91 -15.60 -0.34
CA TYR A 137 -3.70 -16.12 -1.70
C TYR A 137 -2.50 -15.48 -2.41
N HIS A 138 -1.98 -14.36 -1.88
CA HIS A 138 -0.97 -13.55 -2.54
C HIS A 138 0.16 -13.16 -1.58
N VAL A 139 1.39 -13.49 -1.97
CA VAL A 139 2.63 -13.17 -1.23
C VAL A 139 3.04 -11.70 -1.38
N GLY A 140 2.41 -10.97 -2.32
CA GLY A 140 2.67 -9.56 -2.61
C GLY A 140 2.87 -9.31 -4.10
N PHE A 141 3.00 -8.04 -4.48
CA PHE A 141 3.39 -7.63 -5.83
C PHE A 141 4.86 -7.97 -6.08
N GLN A 142 5.21 -8.36 -7.30
CA GLN A 142 6.60 -8.58 -7.74
C GLN A 142 7.39 -9.58 -6.88
N HIS A 143 6.77 -10.70 -6.49
CA HIS A 143 7.51 -11.77 -5.84
C HIS A 143 8.61 -12.29 -6.78
N ALA A 144 9.84 -12.37 -6.29
CA ALA A 144 10.91 -12.98 -7.05
C ALA A 144 10.59 -14.47 -7.22
N SER A 145 10.53 -14.94 -8.46
CA SER A 145 10.37 -16.36 -8.72
C SER A 145 11.61 -17.12 -8.22
N ARG A 146 11.46 -18.41 -7.95
CA ARG A 146 12.59 -19.24 -7.50
C ARG A 146 13.73 -19.22 -8.51
N GLU A 147 13.38 -19.29 -9.79
CA GLU A 147 14.32 -19.22 -10.92
C GLU A 147 15.03 -17.88 -10.96
N THR A 148 14.30 -16.79 -10.69
CA THR A 148 14.86 -15.44 -10.61
C THR A 148 15.88 -15.34 -9.46
N ILE A 149 15.55 -15.91 -8.29
CA ILE A 149 16.46 -15.91 -7.13
C ILE A 149 17.73 -16.70 -7.44
N LEU A 150 17.61 -17.90 -7.99
CA LEU A 150 18.76 -18.74 -8.34
C LEU A 150 19.64 -18.10 -9.42
N ALA A 151 19.04 -17.43 -10.40
CA ALA A 151 19.78 -16.81 -11.51
C ALA A 151 20.41 -15.46 -11.16
N GLN A 152 19.74 -14.64 -10.35
CA GLN A 152 20.10 -13.22 -10.15
C GLN A 152 20.54 -12.88 -8.73
N HIS A 153 20.20 -13.70 -7.73
CA HIS A 153 20.39 -13.37 -6.31
C HIS A 153 21.22 -14.40 -5.54
N GLN A 154 21.71 -15.46 -6.19
CA GLN A 154 22.62 -16.44 -5.60
C GLN A 154 23.92 -16.51 -6.40
N THR A 155 25.05 -16.45 -5.70
CA THR A 155 26.37 -16.56 -6.34
C THR A 155 26.76 -18.01 -6.52
N THR A 156 27.58 -18.30 -7.55
CA THR A 156 28.17 -19.63 -7.76
C THR A 156 28.89 -20.12 -6.51
N VAL A 157 29.63 -19.23 -5.83
CA VAL A 157 30.34 -19.57 -4.59
C VAL A 157 29.40 -20.02 -3.47
N ALA A 158 28.27 -19.32 -3.25
CA ALA A 158 27.31 -19.72 -2.22
C ALA A 158 26.64 -21.05 -2.55
N THR A 159 26.33 -21.31 -3.83
CA THR A 159 25.78 -22.59 -4.30
C THR A 159 26.77 -23.73 -4.01
N GLU A 160 28.01 -23.62 -4.50
CA GLU A 160 29.01 -24.69 -4.36
C GLU A 160 29.39 -24.98 -2.90
N LEU A 161 29.34 -23.97 -2.02
CA LEU A 161 29.72 -24.13 -0.61
C LEU A 161 28.57 -24.59 0.31
N LEU A 162 27.33 -24.21 0.01
CA LEU A 162 26.21 -24.31 0.96
C LEU A 162 25.03 -25.12 0.44
N THR A 163 25.11 -25.66 -0.78
CA THR A 163 24.05 -26.48 -1.36
C THR A 163 24.60 -27.78 -1.94
N ASN A 164 23.71 -28.77 -2.08
CA ASN A 164 24.00 -30.07 -2.70
C ASN A 164 23.45 -30.16 -4.15
N GLY A 165 23.07 -29.02 -4.76
CA GLY A 165 22.46 -29.01 -6.09
C GLY A 165 21.95 -27.64 -6.56
N ARG A 166 21.45 -27.60 -7.82
CA ARG A 166 21.07 -26.38 -8.56
C ARG A 166 19.73 -25.77 -8.17
N ASP A 167 18.93 -26.46 -7.37
CA ASP A 167 17.58 -26.02 -6.99
C ASP A 167 17.46 -25.75 -5.49
N GLN A 168 18.51 -25.20 -4.87
CA GLN A 168 18.53 -24.84 -3.46
C GLN A 168 18.87 -23.37 -3.32
N VAL A 169 18.01 -22.63 -2.63
CA VAL A 169 18.19 -21.22 -2.33
C VAL A 169 18.88 -21.08 -0.97
N VAL A 170 20.01 -20.40 -0.95
CA VAL A 170 20.70 -20.02 0.28
C VAL A 170 20.08 -18.74 0.83
N LEU A 171 19.50 -18.83 2.02
CA LEU A 171 18.94 -17.68 2.73
C LEU A 171 19.89 -17.22 3.84
N ILE A 172 20.41 -16.00 3.71
CA ILE A 172 21.18 -15.35 4.77
C ILE A 172 20.31 -14.28 5.41
N THR A 173 19.98 -14.47 6.68
CA THR A 173 19.25 -13.47 7.46
C THR A 173 20.15 -12.82 8.49
N ASP A 174 20.51 -11.56 8.25
CA ASP A 174 21.27 -10.76 9.21
C ASP A 174 20.33 -10.15 10.28
N GLY A 175 20.78 -10.24 11.53
CA GLY A 175 20.17 -9.66 12.71
C GLY A 175 20.58 -8.22 13.03
N THR A 176 21.15 -7.45 12.11
CA THR A 176 21.71 -6.10 12.36
C THR A 176 20.72 -5.19 13.10
N TYR A 177 19.43 -5.31 12.79
CA TYR A 177 18.37 -4.48 13.38
C TYR A 177 17.74 -5.08 14.63
N PHE A 178 18.27 -6.19 15.18
CA PHE A 178 17.76 -6.72 16.43
C PHE A 178 17.82 -5.67 17.54
N PHE A 179 18.85 -4.83 17.58
CA PHE A 179 19.06 -3.88 18.68
C PHE A 179 18.47 -2.48 18.46
N CYS A 180 17.66 -2.27 17.41
CA CYS A 180 16.97 -0.99 17.24
C CYS A 180 15.94 -0.76 18.35
N GLN A 181 15.99 0.42 18.96
CA GLN A 181 14.95 0.89 19.87
C GLN A 181 13.62 0.97 19.11
N LYS A 182 12.58 0.34 19.68
CA LYS A 182 11.23 0.32 19.13
C LYS A 182 10.32 1.20 19.99
N SER A 183 9.17 1.60 19.44
CA SER A 183 8.23 2.44 20.17
C SER A 183 7.71 1.72 21.43
N SER A 184 7.48 2.49 22.49
CA SER A 184 6.95 2.00 23.76
C SER A 184 5.53 1.43 23.66
N ASN A 185 4.83 1.67 22.54
CA ASN A 185 3.47 1.21 22.28
C ASN A 185 3.43 -0.16 21.57
N ASN A 186 4.16 -1.15 22.10
CA ASN A 186 4.14 -2.51 21.59
C ASN A 186 3.95 -3.52 22.74
N GLU A 187 2.72 -4.02 22.86
CA GLU A 187 2.32 -4.93 23.94
C GLU A 187 3.13 -6.23 23.94
N PHE A 188 3.30 -6.86 22.77
CA PHE A 188 4.06 -8.09 22.64
C PHE A 188 5.53 -7.92 23.06
N GLN A 189 6.15 -6.82 22.66
CA GLN A 189 7.53 -6.52 23.05
C GLN A 189 7.65 -6.24 24.55
N ARG A 190 6.71 -5.52 25.17
CA ARG A 190 6.71 -5.31 26.62
C ARG A 190 6.63 -6.64 27.38
N ARG A 191 5.78 -7.56 26.91
CA ARG A 191 5.68 -8.92 27.48
C ARG A 191 6.97 -9.72 27.39
N THR A 192 7.78 -9.47 26.35
CA THR A 192 9.06 -10.18 26.16
C THR A 192 10.25 -9.41 26.72
N TYR A 193 10.06 -8.23 27.34
CA TYR A 193 11.15 -7.44 27.90
C TYR A 193 11.65 -8.06 29.21
N SER A 194 12.94 -8.44 29.24
CA SER A 194 13.61 -8.88 30.45
C SER A 194 14.23 -7.68 31.15
N GLN A 195 13.84 -7.44 32.40
CA GLN A 195 14.47 -6.43 33.26
C GLN A 195 15.94 -6.79 33.55
N HIS A 196 16.24 -8.07 33.80
CA HIS A 196 17.62 -8.52 34.05
C HIS A 196 18.56 -8.35 32.85
N LYS A 197 18.07 -8.54 31.62
CA LYS A 197 18.88 -8.41 30.40
C LYS A 197 18.70 -7.05 29.72
N HIS A 198 17.86 -6.18 30.29
CA HIS A 198 17.44 -4.89 29.75
C HIS A 198 17.08 -4.92 28.24
N ARG A 199 16.46 -6.01 27.77
CA ARG A 199 16.12 -6.22 26.35
C ARG A 199 14.94 -7.17 26.14
N HIS A 200 14.31 -7.07 24.97
CA HIS A 200 13.29 -8.03 24.51
C HIS A 200 13.92 -9.40 24.20
N LEU A 201 13.34 -10.45 24.77
CA LEU A 201 13.76 -11.85 24.65
C LEU A 201 13.31 -12.49 23.34
N VAL A 202 12.21 -12.01 22.75
CA VAL A 202 11.69 -12.49 21.46
C VAL A 202 11.68 -11.34 20.47
N LYS A 203 12.31 -11.56 19.31
CA LYS A 203 12.31 -10.62 18.18
C LYS A 203 11.92 -11.40 16.92
N PRO A 204 10.68 -11.21 16.41
CA PRO A 204 10.26 -11.94 15.23
C PRO A 204 11.04 -11.43 14.01
N MET A 205 11.52 -12.38 13.21
CA MET A 205 12.01 -12.16 11.87
C MET A 205 10.99 -12.79 10.92
N ILE A 206 10.42 -12.00 10.01
CA ILE A 206 9.38 -12.47 9.10
C ILE A 206 10.02 -12.65 7.74
N ILE A 207 9.96 -13.88 7.22
CA ILE A 207 10.36 -14.23 5.85
C ILE A 207 9.08 -14.60 5.12
N THR A 208 8.82 -13.97 3.97
CA THR A 208 7.66 -14.29 3.14
C THR A 208 8.14 -14.90 1.83
N ALA A 209 7.85 -16.17 1.61
CA ALA A 209 8.24 -16.89 0.40
C ALA A 209 7.17 -17.93 0.03
N SER A 210 7.01 -18.20 -1.27
CA SER A 210 6.24 -19.34 -1.77
C SER A 210 7.03 -20.61 -1.47
N VAL A 211 6.63 -21.34 -0.43
CA VAL A 211 7.26 -22.61 -0.06
C VAL A 211 6.34 -23.78 -0.41
N SER A 212 6.87 -24.77 -1.11
CA SER A 212 6.35 -26.13 -1.04
C SER A 212 6.85 -26.72 0.29
N ILE A 213 5.96 -26.81 1.28
CA ILE A 213 6.31 -27.45 2.55
C ILE A 213 6.42 -28.95 2.29
N TRP A 214 7.65 -29.46 2.25
CA TRP A 214 7.93 -30.86 2.54
C TRP A 214 8.26 -30.95 4.02
N GLU A 215 7.32 -31.44 4.83
CA GLU A 215 7.66 -31.89 6.19
C GLU A 215 8.51 -33.17 6.06
N SER A 216 9.83 -33.04 6.14
CA SER A 216 10.67 -34.16 6.58
C SER A 216 10.68 -34.14 8.10
N SER A 217 9.88 -35.02 8.70
CA SER A 217 9.87 -35.29 10.13
C SER A 217 11.15 -35.98 10.59
N GLU A 218 12.30 -35.29 10.61
CA GLU A 218 13.57 -35.84 11.14
C GLU A 218 14.36 -34.83 11.98
N PHE A 219 13.69 -33.97 12.75
CA PHE A 219 14.40 -33.06 13.67
C PHE A 219 13.83 -33.02 15.09
N HIS A 220 13.50 -34.17 15.69
CA HIS A 220 13.32 -34.27 17.14
C HIS A 220 13.50 -35.72 17.64
N GLN A 221 14.71 -36.11 18.07
CA GLN A 221 14.95 -37.05 19.19
C GLN A 221 16.44 -37.46 19.38
N LYS A 222 17.39 -36.52 19.43
CA LYS A 222 18.79 -36.90 19.78
C LYS A 222 19.51 -36.02 20.80
N ILE A 223 18.82 -35.09 21.47
CA ILE A 223 19.48 -34.17 22.42
C ILE A 223 19.13 -34.47 23.91
N PHE A 224 18.25 -35.44 24.22
CA PHE A 224 17.88 -35.73 25.62
C PHE A 224 17.81 -37.22 26.02
N THR A 225 18.53 -38.10 25.34
CA THR A 225 18.74 -39.49 25.81
C THR A 225 20.22 -39.74 25.97
N ASP A 226 20.78 -39.19 27.05
CA ASP A 226 21.98 -39.71 27.71
C ASP A 226 21.99 -39.13 29.14
N LYS A 227 21.15 -39.72 30.01
CA LYS A 227 21.36 -39.94 31.45
C LYS A 227 20.43 -41.04 31.92
#